data_AF-A0A1S8C5L7-F1
#
_entry.id   AF-A0A1S8C5L7-F1
#
_cell.length_a   1.000
_cell.length_b   1.000
_cell.length_c   1.000
_cell.angle_alpha   90.00
_cell.angle_beta   90.00
_cell.angle_gamma   90.00
#
_symmetry.space_group_name_H-M   'P 1'
#
loop_
_entity.id
_entity.type
_entity.pdbx_description
1 polymer ?
#
loop_
_entity_poly.entity_id
_entity_poly.type
_entity_poly.pdbx_seq_one_letter_code
_entity_poly.pdbx_strand_id
1 'polypeptide(L)' 'MAKIAVIYYSSTGNTHQLAAGLAEGAADAGAEVRLRRVPELAPAEAIASNPS' A
#
# COMPACT_ATOMS: atom_id res chain seq x y z
N MET A 1 -4.11 -0.12 -23.14
CA MET A 1 -4.21 -0.77 -21.82
C MET A 1 -3.14 -0.17 -20.92
N ALA A 2 -3.54 0.49 -19.83
CA ALA A 2 -2.62 1.13 -18.90
C ALA A 2 -1.99 0.08 -17.97
N LYS A 3 -0.73 0.29 -17.57
CA LYS A 3 -0.02 -0.53 -16.58
C LYS A 3 0.27 0.32 -15.36
N ILE A 4 -0.17 -0.11 -14.17
CA ILE A 4 -0.08 0.67 -12.94
C ILE A 4 0.64 -0.15 -11.87
N ALA A 5 1.64 0.44 -11.25
CA ALA A 5 2.29 -0.12 -10.07
C ALA A 5 1.90 0.72 -8.85
N VAL A 6 1.25 0.08 -7.87
CA VAL A 6 0.87 0.69 -6.59
C VAL A 6 1.87 0.22 -5.55
N ILE A 7 2.80 1.10 -5.17
CA ILE A 7 3.84 0.81 -4.20
C ILE A 7 3.52 1.64 -2.95
N TYR A 8 3.32 0.98 -1.82
CA TYR A 8 2.85 1.66 -0.61
C TYR A 8 3.48 1.09 0.65
N TYR A 9 3.59 1.93 1.67
CA TYR A 9 3.90 1.54 3.04
C TYR A 9 2.65 1.75 3.90
N SER A 10 2.45 0.90 4.90
CA SER A 10 1.40 1.09 5.89
C SER A 10 1.80 0.45 7.22
N SER A 11 1.80 1.26 8.27
CA SER A 11 1.99 0.82 9.66
C SER A 11 0.69 0.22 10.22
N THR A 12 -0.39 1.02 10.25
CA THR A 12 -1.68 0.67 10.88
C THR A 12 -2.76 0.16 9.91
N GLY A 13 -2.47 0.07 8.61
CA GLY A 13 -3.38 -0.50 7.62
C GLY A 13 -4.26 0.49 6.85
N ASN A 14 -4.35 1.77 7.26
CA ASN A 14 -5.16 2.77 6.54
C ASN A 14 -4.71 2.92 5.08
N THR A 15 -3.41 3.12 4.87
CA THR A 15 -2.82 3.19 3.51
C THR A 15 -2.97 1.88 2.75
N HIS A 16 -2.99 0.73 3.45
CA HIS A 16 -3.23 -0.55 2.79
C HIS A 16 -4.64 -0.64 2.21
N GLN A 17 -5.66 -0.24 2.98
CA GLN A 17 -7.05 -0.23 2.50
C GLN A 17 -7.21 0.70 1.29
N LEU A 18 -6.61 1.89 1.34
CA LEU A 18 -6.61 2.83 0.22
C LEU A 18 -5.90 2.25 -1.01
N ALA A 19 -4.72 1.66 -0.83
CA ALA A 19 -3.96 1.07 -1.93
C ALA A 19 -4.68 -0.12 -2.57
N ALA A 20 -5.40 -0.93 -1.77
CA ALA A 20 -6.24 -2.02 -2.25
C ALA A 20 -7.44 -1.50 -3.06
N GLY A 21 -8.18 -0.51 -2.54
CA GLY A 21 -9.32 0.08 -3.26
C GLY A 21 -8.92 0.77 -4.57
N LEU A 22 -7.76 1.43 -4.61
CA LEU A 22 -7.21 1.99 -5.85
C LEU A 22 -6.86 0.89 -6.86
N ALA A 23 -6.26 -0.22 -6.40
CA ALA A 23 -5.91 -1.33 -7.27
C ALA A 23 -7.14 -2.01 -7.88
N GLU A 24 -8.20 -2.19 -7.08
CA GLU A 24 -9.49 -2.72 -7.52
C GLU A 24 -10.14 -1.81 -8.56
N GLY A 25 -10.33 -0.52 -8.25
CA GLY A 25 -10.95 0.42 -9.20
C GLY A 25 -10.16 0.61 -10.49
N ALA A 26 -8.82 0.55 -10.44
CA ALA A 26 -7.99 0.60 -11.64
C ALA A 26 -8.11 -0.68 -12.49
N ALA A 27 -8.19 -1.86 -11.85
CA ALA A 27 -8.40 -3.12 -12.54
C ALA A 27 -9.79 -3.17 -13.21
N ASP A 28 -10.84 -2.69 -12.53
CA ASP A 28 -12.20 -2.57 -13.07
C ASP A 28 -12.27 -1.63 -14.29
N ALA A 29 -11.43 -0.59 -14.31
CA ALA A 29 -11.26 0.29 -15.46
C ALA A 29 -10.41 -0.31 -16.61
N GLY A 30 -9.97 -1.56 -16.49
CA GLY A 30 -9.22 -2.28 -17.52
C GLY A 30 -7.70 -2.06 -17.48
N ALA A 31 -7.14 -1.59 -16.37
CA ALA A 31 -5.69 -1.49 -16.20
C ALA A 31 -5.07 -2.81 -15.73
N GLU A 32 -3.82 -3.07 -16.12
CA GLU A 32 -2.97 -4.10 -15.51
C GLU A 32 -2.34 -3.52 -14.24
N VAL A 33 -2.71 -4.04 -13.06
CA VAL A 33 -2.27 -3.47 -11.78
C VAL A 33 -1.32 -4.42 -11.04
N ARG A 34 -0.24 -3.86 -10.49
CA ARG A 34 0.67 -4.55 -9.56
C ARG A 34 0.68 -3.82 -8.23
N LEU A 35 0.18 -4.47 -7.18
CA LEU A 35 0.19 -3.95 -5.82
C LEU A 35 1.40 -4.49 -5.04
N ARG A 36 2.21 -3.61 -4.46
CA ARG A 36 3.43 -3.97 -3.72
C ARG A 36 3.51 -3.20 -2.39
N ARG A 37 3.48 -3.95 -1.28
CA ARG A 37 3.75 -3.41 0.04
C ARG A 37 5.27 -3.27 0.24
N VAL A 38 5.70 -2.10 0.69
CA VAL A 38 7.05 -1.86 1.18
C VAL A 38 7.13 -2.37 2.62
N PRO A 39 8.11 -3.25 2.93
CA PRO A 39 8.32 -3.71 4.30
C PRO A 39 8.68 -2.53 5.21
N GLU A 40 8.32 -2.65 6.48
CA GLU A 40 8.76 -1.70 7.50
C GLU A 40 10.29 -1.68 7.60
N LEU A 41 10.87 -0.48 7.59
CA LEU A 41 12.32 -0.27 7.69
C LEU A 41 12.69 0.39 9.03
N ALA A 42 11.72 0.90 9.79
CA ALA A 42 11.96 1.49 11.08
C ALA A 42 12.41 0.43 12.10
N PRO A 43 13.40 0.76 12.96
CA PRO A 43 13.74 -0.07 14.11
C PRO A 43 12.51 -0.30 15.00
N ALA A 44 12.44 -1.48 15.63
CA ALA A 44 11.34 -1.83 16.52
C ALA A 44 11.15 -0.80 17.65
N GLU A 45 12.23 -0.17 18.14
CA GLU A 45 12.14 0.88 19.16
C GLU A 45 11.43 2.15 18.64
N ALA A 46 11.65 2.50 17.37
CA ALA A 46 10.99 3.65 16.76
C ALA A 46 9.49 3.40 16.55
N ILE A 47 9.10 2.18 16.20
CA ILE A 47 7.69 1.75 16.09
C ILE A 47 7.02 1.78 17.47
N ALA A 48 7.68 1.23 18.49
CA ALA A 48 7.14 1.19 19.86
C ALA A 48 6.96 2.58 20.49
N SER A 49 7.79 3.55 20.09
CA SER A 49 7.70 4.94 20.59
C SER A 49 6.53 5.75 20.02
N ASN A 50 5.87 5.26 18.97
CA ASN A 50 4.72 5.92 18.34
C ASN A 50 3.51 4.97 18.33
N PRO A 51 2.69 4.97 19.39
CA PRO A 51 1.50 4.13 19.50
C PRO A 51 0.40 4.74 18.64
N SER A 52 0.46 4.51 17.34
CA SER A 52 -0.61 4.84 16.40
C SER A 52 -1.85 3.98 16.63
#